data_AF-A0A388LDE2-F1
#
_entry.id   AF-A0A388LDE2-F1
#
_cell.length_a   1.000
_cell.length_b   1.000
_cell.length_c   1.000
_cell.angle_alpha   90.00
_cell.angle_beta   90.00
_cell.angle_gamma   90.00
#
_symmetry.space_group_name_H-M   'P 1'
#
loop_
_entity.id
_entity.type
_entity.pdbx_description
1 polymer ?
#
loop_
_entity_poly.entity_id
_entity_poly.type
_entity_poly.pdbx_seq_one_letter_code
_entity_poly.pdbx_strand_id
1 'polypeptide(L)'
;MHDHEAWRFWLVLCLCLGVIKRASSWEHFFCAQACSGPLEAWYMDDLDTDQRLPHRLIPNRPASLKDLEVLNLLFYCQDIITVSPDKLPNYEEKIKSFYEEHLHTDEEIRYVLDGSGYFDVRGAQDEWIRIHVKKGHMIVLPKGIYHRFTLDESNYIKAMRLFIGVPVWTPYNRPQDENPAR
;
A
#
# COMPACT_ATOMS: atom_id res chain seq x y z
N MET A 1 -11.23 -17.24 15.92
CA MET A 1 -11.83 -16.12 15.15
C MET A 1 -11.07 -14.88 15.57
N HIS A 2 -9.89 -14.69 15.00
CA HIS A 2 -8.99 -13.61 15.38
C HIS A 2 -9.37 -12.35 14.60
N ASP A 3 -9.48 -11.27 15.34
CA ASP A 3 -10.05 -10.01 14.89
C ASP A 3 -9.08 -9.31 13.93
N HIS A 4 -9.39 -9.37 12.63
CA HIS A 4 -8.69 -8.62 11.59
C HIS A 4 -8.88 -7.09 11.73
N GLU A 5 -9.58 -6.58 12.75
CA GLU A 5 -9.72 -5.14 12.99
C GLU A 5 -8.63 -4.57 13.90
N ALA A 6 -8.03 -5.37 14.78
CA ALA A 6 -7.07 -4.87 15.78
C ALA A 6 -5.77 -4.32 15.18
N TRP A 7 -5.31 -4.85 14.04
CA TRP A 7 -4.07 -4.42 13.39
C TRP A 7 -4.25 -3.17 12.51
N ARG A 8 -5.44 -2.98 11.92
CA ARG A 8 -5.80 -1.74 11.21
C ARG A 8 -5.67 -0.52 12.13
N PHE A 9 -6.06 -0.69 13.39
CA PHE A 9 -5.85 0.32 14.43
C PHE A 9 -4.37 0.66 14.61
N TRP A 10 -3.44 -0.29 14.63
CA TRP A 10 -2.01 -0.03 14.85
C TRP A 10 -1.29 0.57 13.64
N LEU A 11 -1.63 0.17 12.41
CA LEU A 11 -1.06 0.78 11.20
C LEU A 11 -1.44 2.27 11.10
N VAL A 12 -2.71 2.58 11.36
CA VAL A 12 -3.22 3.95 11.47
C VAL A 12 -2.55 4.67 12.64
N LEU A 13 -2.39 4.02 13.80
CA LEU A 13 -1.75 4.64 14.97
C LEU A 13 -0.27 5.00 14.71
N CYS A 14 0.52 4.12 14.09
CA CYS A 14 1.94 4.38 13.80
C CYS A 14 2.14 5.51 12.77
N LEU A 15 1.26 5.61 11.78
CA LEU A 15 1.31 6.68 10.76
C LEU A 15 0.70 8.00 11.29
N CYS A 16 -0.37 7.95 12.08
CA CYS A 16 -1.05 9.14 12.63
C CYS A 16 -0.39 9.73 13.89
N LEU A 17 0.33 8.94 14.70
CA LEU A 17 1.00 9.46 15.91
C LEU A 17 2.29 10.26 15.64
N GLY A 18 2.67 10.47 14.37
CA GLY A 18 3.77 11.38 14.04
C GLY A 18 5.12 10.96 14.61
N VAL A 19 5.39 9.65 14.69
CA VAL A 19 6.74 9.12 15.00
C VAL A 19 7.73 9.39 13.87
N ILE A 20 7.26 9.87 12.70
CA ILE A 20 8.11 10.52 11.70
C ILE A 20 8.12 12.04 11.97
N LYS A 21 8.80 12.45 13.04
CA LYS A 21 9.17 13.87 13.25
C LYS A 21 10.63 14.10 12.87
N ARG A 22 10.80 14.99 11.89
CA ARG A 22 12.02 15.66 11.38
C ARG A 22 12.80 14.95 10.29
N ALA A 23 12.56 15.39 9.06
CA ALA A 23 13.65 15.78 8.16
C ALA A 23 13.09 16.80 7.15
N SER A 24 13.49 18.07 7.30
CA SER A 24 13.02 19.23 6.54
C SER A 24 13.83 19.48 5.26
N SER A 25 14.28 18.42 4.58
CA SER A 25 15.02 18.55 3.32
C SER A 25 14.95 17.27 2.50
N TRP A 26 13.87 17.09 1.74
CA TRP A 26 13.69 15.96 0.81
C TRP A 26 13.27 16.43 -0.60
N GLU A 27 13.70 17.62 -1.02
CA GLU A 27 13.33 18.16 -2.35
C GLU A 27 14.25 17.70 -3.49
N HIS A 28 15.32 16.96 -3.19
CA HIS A 28 16.22 16.43 -4.21
C HIS A 28 16.47 14.96 -3.90
N PHE A 29 16.19 14.07 -4.85
CA PHE A 29 16.24 12.60 -4.76
C PHE A 29 14.99 11.89 -4.20
N PHE A 30 13.91 11.85 -4.98
CA PHE A 30 13.01 10.68 -4.95
C PHE A 30 12.58 10.32 -6.37
N CYS A 31 13.43 9.53 -7.01
CA CYS A 31 12.96 8.57 -8.00
C CYS A 31 12.10 7.53 -7.27
N ALA A 32 11.07 7.02 -7.93
CA ALA A 32 10.06 6.10 -7.42
C ALA A 32 10.63 4.76 -6.94
N GLN A 33 11.29 4.74 -5.78
CA GLN A 33 11.82 3.50 -5.25
C GLN A 33 10.73 2.80 -4.45
N ALA A 34 9.99 1.93 -5.16
CA ALA A 34 9.44 0.73 -4.56
C ALA A 34 10.50 0.05 -3.68
N CYS A 35 10.07 -0.68 -2.65
CA CYS A 35 10.90 -1.49 -1.77
C CYS A 35 12.27 -1.81 -2.39
N SER A 36 13.35 -1.36 -1.74
CA SER A 36 14.74 -1.38 -2.23
C SER A 36 15.33 -2.78 -2.46
N GLY A 37 14.47 -3.81 -2.55
CA GLY A 37 14.77 -5.22 -2.71
C GLY A 37 13.65 -6.07 -2.11
N PRO A 38 13.66 -7.39 -2.35
CA PRO A 38 12.83 -8.31 -1.59
C PRO A 38 13.21 -8.29 -0.10
N LEU A 39 12.27 -8.64 0.76
CA LEU A 39 12.54 -8.85 2.19
C LEU A 39 13.63 -9.92 2.36
N GLU A 40 14.69 -9.58 3.11
CA GLU A 40 15.65 -10.57 3.62
C GLU A 40 15.40 -10.85 5.10
N ALA A 41 15.01 -12.08 5.41
CA ALA A 41 14.89 -12.58 6.78
C ALA A 41 15.43 -14.03 6.85
N TRP A 42 16.01 -14.42 7.98
CA TRP A 42 16.62 -15.73 8.17
C TRP A 42 16.61 -16.17 9.63
N TYR A 43 16.71 -17.47 9.85
CA TYR A 43 16.92 -18.05 11.18
C TYR A 43 18.37 -17.87 11.61
N MET A 44 18.57 -17.56 12.89
CA MET A 44 19.89 -17.28 13.44
C MET A 44 20.55 -18.52 14.05
N ASP A 45 21.89 -18.57 14.04
CA ASP A 45 22.67 -19.45 14.91
C ASP A 45 22.57 -19.01 16.39
N ASP A 46 23.08 -19.84 17.30
CA ASP A 46 23.09 -19.63 18.75
C ASP A 46 24.48 -19.23 19.30
N LEU A 47 25.37 -18.72 18.43
CA LEU A 47 26.73 -18.36 18.82
C LEU A 47 26.77 -17.07 19.63
N ASP A 48 27.42 -17.10 20.79
CA ASP A 48 27.68 -15.92 21.63
C ASP A 48 28.88 -15.12 21.11
N THR A 49 28.73 -14.53 19.91
CA THR A 49 29.72 -13.66 19.26
C THR A 49 29.13 -12.27 19.01
N ASP A 50 29.80 -11.39 18.23
CA ASP A 50 29.32 -10.02 18.00
C ASP A 50 27.92 -10.02 17.36
N GLN A 51 26.93 -9.59 18.14
CA GLN A 51 25.51 -9.56 17.79
C GLN A 51 25.15 -8.71 16.55
N ARG A 52 26.10 -7.91 16.03
CA ARG A 52 25.91 -7.14 14.79
C ARG A 52 26.19 -7.97 13.54
N LEU A 53 26.81 -9.13 13.69
CA LEU A 53 27.07 -10.03 12.57
C LEU A 53 25.75 -10.63 12.06
N PRO A 54 25.71 -11.14 10.82
CA PRO A 54 24.47 -11.70 10.27
C PRO A 54 23.92 -12.90 11.02
N HIS A 55 24.77 -13.68 11.71
CA HIS A 55 24.39 -14.92 12.42
C HIS A 55 23.51 -15.87 11.57
N ARG A 56 23.76 -15.95 10.25
CA ARG A 56 23.00 -16.86 9.37
C ARG A 56 23.38 -18.30 9.71
N LEU A 57 22.39 -19.17 9.86
CA LEU A 57 22.65 -20.62 9.90
C LEU A 57 23.50 -21.05 8.70
N ILE A 58 24.33 -22.07 8.88
CA ILE A 58 25.12 -22.69 7.81
C ILE A 58 24.75 -24.18 7.77
N PRO A 59 23.99 -24.64 6.76
CA PRO A 59 23.50 -23.89 5.59
C PRO A 59 22.41 -22.86 5.93
N ASN A 60 22.30 -21.81 5.10
CA ASN A 60 21.32 -20.74 5.29
C ASN A 60 19.88 -21.27 5.31
N ARG A 61 19.09 -20.80 6.26
CA ARG A 61 17.65 -21.04 6.34
C ARG A 61 16.91 -19.70 6.30
N PRO A 62 16.37 -19.29 5.15
CA PRO A 62 15.59 -18.05 5.05
C PRO A 62 14.26 -18.19 5.81
N ALA A 63 13.78 -17.08 6.36
CA ALA A 63 12.43 -16.94 6.89
C ALA A 63 11.58 -16.23 5.82
N SER A 64 10.50 -16.87 5.41
CA SER A 64 9.56 -16.37 4.41
C SER A 64 8.53 -15.42 5.03
N LEU A 65 7.78 -14.69 4.19
CA LEU A 65 6.62 -13.92 4.64
C LEU A 65 5.61 -14.78 5.41
N LYS A 66 5.46 -16.05 5.02
CA LYS A 66 4.57 -17.01 5.69
C LYS A 66 5.06 -17.38 7.10
N ASP A 67 6.38 -17.47 7.28
CA ASP A 67 6.96 -17.70 8.61
C ASP A 67 6.69 -16.50 9.55
N LEU A 68 6.77 -15.28 9.01
CA LEU A 68 6.48 -14.06 9.76
C LEU A 68 4.98 -13.89 10.08
N GLU A 69 4.11 -14.26 9.14
CA GLU A 69 2.65 -14.20 9.33
C GLU A 69 2.17 -15.07 10.50
N VAL A 70 2.76 -16.25 10.69
CA VAL A 70 2.46 -17.13 11.85
C VAL A 70 2.79 -16.46 13.18
N LEU A 71 3.71 -15.48 13.19
CA LEU A 71 4.08 -14.67 14.35
C LEU A 71 3.26 -13.38 14.47
N ASN A 72 2.23 -13.19 13.63
CA ASN A 72 1.48 -11.95 13.46
C ASN A 72 2.36 -10.74 13.08
N LEU A 73 3.47 -10.97 12.38
CA LEU A 73 4.33 -9.91 11.83
C LEU A 73 3.92 -9.60 10.39
N LEU A 74 3.50 -8.36 10.14
CA LEU A 74 3.19 -7.86 8.80
C LEU A 74 4.34 -7.00 8.28
N PHE A 75 4.84 -7.35 7.11
CA PHE A 75 5.86 -6.58 6.40
C PHE A 75 5.22 -5.78 5.27
N TYR A 76 5.41 -4.47 5.30
CA TYR A 76 4.88 -3.56 4.29
C TYR A 76 5.96 -3.01 3.38
N CYS A 77 5.65 -3.03 2.09
CA CYS A 77 6.38 -2.26 1.09
C CYS A 77 5.63 -0.97 0.78
N GLN A 78 6.38 0.08 0.47
CA GLN A 78 5.82 1.35 0.04
C GLN A 78 6.49 1.88 -1.23
N ASP A 79 5.74 2.69 -1.96
CA ASP A 79 6.29 3.63 -2.93
C ASP A 79 5.50 4.94 -2.91
N ILE A 80 5.93 5.90 -3.73
CA ILE A 80 5.26 7.19 -3.89
C ILE A 80 4.87 7.34 -5.36
N ILE A 81 3.60 7.64 -5.60
CA ILE A 81 3.08 8.05 -6.89
C ILE A 81 2.72 9.53 -6.86
N THR A 82 3.01 10.24 -7.95
CA THR A 82 2.45 11.56 -8.21
C THR A 82 1.61 11.48 -9.47
N VAL A 83 0.33 11.80 -9.35
CA VAL A 83 -0.62 11.78 -10.47
C VAL A 83 -0.93 13.23 -10.82
N SER A 84 -0.36 13.66 -11.94
CA SER A 84 -0.66 14.92 -12.62
C SER A 84 -0.28 14.80 -14.09
N PRO A 85 -0.85 15.63 -14.99
CA PRO A 85 -0.61 15.55 -16.43
C PRO A 85 0.87 15.60 -16.81
N ASP A 86 1.68 16.35 -16.05
CA ASP A 86 3.10 16.61 -16.30
C ASP A 86 4.05 15.60 -15.62
N LYS A 87 3.60 14.87 -14.58
CA LYS A 87 4.49 14.03 -13.75
C LYS A 87 4.26 12.54 -13.91
N LEU A 88 3.09 12.11 -14.38
CA LEU A 88 2.77 10.70 -14.51
C LEU A 88 3.05 10.19 -15.93
N PRO A 89 3.97 9.23 -16.12
CA PRO A 89 4.16 8.60 -17.42
C PRO A 89 2.88 7.88 -17.88
N ASN A 90 2.53 8.02 -19.17
CA ASN A 90 1.28 7.52 -19.76
C ASN A 90 0.02 8.02 -19.02
N TYR A 91 0.02 9.29 -18.59
CA TYR A 91 -1.05 9.92 -17.81
C TYR A 91 -2.45 9.61 -18.35
N GLU A 92 -2.71 9.90 -19.64
CA GLU A 92 -4.04 9.74 -20.26
C GLU A 92 -4.57 8.30 -20.25
N GLU A 93 -3.68 7.33 -20.37
CA GLU A 93 -4.04 5.91 -20.30
C GLU A 93 -4.28 5.49 -18.84
N LYS A 94 -3.39 5.92 -17.93
CA LYS A 94 -3.48 5.58 -16.51
C LYS A 94 -4.74 6.14 -15.85
N ILE A 95 -5.08 7.41 -16.07
CA ILE A 95 -6.29 8.00 -15.49
C ILE A 95 -7.57 7.28 -15.94
N LYS A 96 -7.60 6.79 -17.19
CA LYS A 96 -8.73 5.98 -17.70
C LYS A 96 -8.80 4.65 -16.96
N SER A 97 -7.66 3.96 -16.82
CA SER A 97 -7.61 2.69 -16.07
C SER A 97 -7.98 2.86 -14.59
N PHE A 98 -7.59 3.96 -13.95
CA PHE A 98 -7.95 4.25 -12.56
C PHE A 98 -9.46 4.53 -12.41
N TYR A 99 -10.09 5.12 -13.41
CA TYR A 99 -11.50 5.48 -13.36
C TYR A 99 -12.46 4.38 -13.84
N GLU A 100 -11.96 3.39 -14.59
CA GLU A 100 -12.72 2.20 -14.90
C GLU A 100 -13.07 1.45 -13.60
N GLU A 101 -14.31 0.97 -13.45
CA GLU A 101 -14.74 0.28 -12.23
C GLU A 101 -14.03 -1.09 -12.12
N HIS A 102 -13.25 -1.28 -11.06
CA HIS A 102 -12.44 -2.47 -10.86
C HIS A 102 -12.39 -2.94 -9.40
N LEU A 103 -11.83 -4.13 -9.19
CA LEU A 103 -11.43 -4.64 -7.89
C LEU A 103 -9.96 -5.10 -7.89
N HIS A 104 -9.41 -5.26 -6.69
CA HIS A 104 -8.11 -5.87 -6.45
C HIS A 104 -8.25 -7.10 -5.54
N THR A 105 -7.34 -8.07 -5.69
CA THR A 105 -7.28 -9.28 -4.86
C THR A 105 -6.66 -9.03 -3.48
N ASP A 106 -5.98 -7.90 -3.35
CA ASP A 106 -5.33 -7.41 -2.14
C ASP A 106 -5.95 -6.07 -1.72
N GLU A 107 -5.65 -5.61 -0.51
CA GLU A 107 -6.10 -4.29 -0.07
C GLU A 107 -5.42 -3.17 -0.86
N GLU A 108 -6.17 -2.13 -1.20
CA GLU A 108 -5.64 -0.91 -1.77
C GLU A 108 -5.48 0.15 -0.68
N ILE A 109 -4.23 0.36 -0.25
CA ILE A 109 -3.87 1.32 0.80
C ILE A 109 -3.24 2.56 0.18
N ARG A 110 -3.77 3.74 0.52
CA ARG A 110 -3.28 5.05 0.06
C ARG A 110 -3.20 6.04 1.20
N TYR A 111 -2.06 6.71 1.33
CA TYR A 111 -1.87 7.86 2.20
C TYR A 111 -1.53 9.10 1.38
N VAL A 112 -2.37 10.13 1.47
CA VAL A 112 -2.23 11.33 0.63
C VAL A 112 -1.20 12.28 1.24
N LEU A 113 -0.07 12.42 0.55
CA LEU A 113 1.04 13.29 0.95
C LEU A 113 0.81 14.74 0.53
N ASP A 114 0.12 14.95 -0.61
CA ASP A 114 -0.23 16.27 -1.12
C ASP A 114 -1.37 16.21 -2.14
N GLY A 115 -2.03 17.34 -2.42
CA GLY A 115 -3.16 17.41 -3.35
C GLY A 115 -4.41 16.68 -2.86
N SER A 116 -5.26 16.26 -3.81
CA SER A 116 -6.55 15.63 -3.53
C SER A 116 -7.15 14.86 -4.72
N GLY A 117 -8.17 14.04 -4.43
CA GLY A 117 -8.89 13.26 -5.43
C GLY A 117 -10.07 12.51 -4.83
N TYR A 118 -10.81 11.79 -5.68
CA TYR A 118 -11.98 11.02 -5.30
C TYR A 118 -11.75 9.53 -5.44
N PHE A 119 -12.08 8.79 -4.39
CA PHE A 119 -12.34 7.35 -4.48
C PHE A 119 -13.85 7.16 -4.50
N ASP A 120 -14.37 6.57 -5.57
CA ASP A 120 -15.76 6.13 -5.61
C ASP A 120 -15.80 4.63 -5.29
N VAL A 121 -16.67 4.22 -4.38
CA VAL A 121 -16.85 2.81 -3.98
C VAL A 121 -18.31 2.41 -4.09
N ARG A 122 -18.59 1.11 -4.30
CA ARG A 122 -19.95 0.58 -4.24
C ARG A 122 -20.41 0.40 -2.79
N GLY A 123 -21.56 0.98 -2.46
CA GLY A 123 -22.28 0.78 -1.21
C GLY A 123 -23.00 -0.56 -1.15
N ALA A 124 -23.75 -0.78 -0.07
CA ALA A 124 -24.39 -2.07 0.20
C ALA A 124 -25.55 -2.39 -0.76
N GLN A 125 -26.11 -1.38 -1.44
CA GLN A 125 -27.14 -1.54 -2.47
C GLN A 125 -26.57 -1.32 -3.89
N ASP A 126 -25.25 -1.50 -4.05
CA ASP A 126 -24.53 -1.29 -5.31
C ASP A 126 -24.63 0.15 -5.85
N GLU A 127 -24.86 1.13 -4.98
CA GLU A 127 -24.86 2.56 -5.28
C GLU A 127 -23.45 3.16 -5.15
N TRP A 128 -23.18 4.27 -5.85
CA TRP A 128 -21.88 4.95 -5.74
C TRP A 128 -21.80 5.83 -4.48
N ILE A 129 -20.74 5.65 -3.70
CA ILE A 129 -20.33 6.55 -2.61
C ILE A 129 -19.02 7.22 -3.01
N ARG A 130 -19.01 8.55 -3.09
CA ARG A 130 -17.82 9.35 -3.41
C ARG A 130 -17.10 9.81 -2.14
N ILE A 131 -15.82 9.52 -2.04
CA ILE A 131 -14.96 9.84 -0.89
C ILE A 131 -13.89 10.85 -1.34
N HIS A 132 -13.93 12.07 -0.81
CA HIS A 132 -12.91 13.10 -1.09
C HIS A 132 -11.70 12.92 -0.18
N VAL A 133 -10.59 12.46 -0.74
CA VAL A 133 -9.32 12.36 -0.01
C VAL A 133 -8.47 13.60 -0.24
N LYS A 134 -7.84 14.10 0.83
CA LYS A 134 -6.98 15.28 0.84
C LYS A 134 -5.70 14.97 1.59
N LYS A 135 -4.69 15.84 1.46
CA LYS A 135 -3.45 15.76 2.24
C LYS A 135 -3.68 15.37 3.71
N GLY A 136 -2.96 14.34 4.16
CA GLY A 136 -3.06 13.78 5.52
C GLY A 136 -4.14 12.72 5.68
N HIS A 137 -5.02 12.50 4.69
CA HIS A 137 -5.98 11.40 4.73
C HIS A 137 -5.31 10.08 4.33
N MET A 138 -5.69 9.01 5.03
CA MET A 138 -5.36 7.64 4.68
C MET A 138 -6.66 6.89 4.39
N ILE A 139 -6.66 6.06 3.35
CA ILE A 139 -7.78 5.18 3.01
C ILE A 139 -7.24 3.76 2.78
N VAL A 140 -8.01 2.79 3.27
CA VAL A 140 -7.80 1.35 3.05
C VAL A 140 -9.05 0.83 2.37
N LEU A 141 -8.94 0.50 1.09
CA LEU A 141 -10.01 -0.18 0.36
C LEU A 141 -9.84 -1.69 0.55
N PRO A 142 -10.84 -2.39 1.10
CA PRO A 142 -10.73 -3.83 1.32
C PRO A 142 -10.64 -4.57 -0.01
N LYS A 143 -9.98 -5.73 -0.02
CA LYS A 143 -9.96 -6.64 -1.18
C LYS A 143 -11.38 -6.90 -1.68
N GLY A 144 -11.54 -7.01 -3.01
CA GLY A 144 -12.82 -7.32 -3.64
C GLY A 144 -13.85 -6.19 -3.72
N ILE A 145 -13.60 -5.02 -3.10
CA ILE A 145 -14.52 -3.89 -3.23
C ILE A 145 -14.46 -3.33 -4.66
N TYR A 146 -15.63 -3.14 -5.28
CA TYR A 146 -15.68 -2.37 -6.51
C TYR A 146 -15.45 -0.90 -6.22
N HIS A 147 -14.44 -0.35 -6.88
CA HIS A 147 -14.04 1.03 -6.72
C HIS A 147 -13.46 1.59 -8.01
N ARG A 148 -13.25 2.90 -7.99
CA ARG A 148 -12.51 3.65 -9.00
C ARG A 148 -11.93 4.92 -8.39
N PHE A 149 -10.91 5.46 -9.04
CA PHE A 149 -10.25 6.70 -8.63
C PHE A 149 -10.31 7.74 -9.75
N THR A 150 -10.52 9.01 -9.38
CA THR A 150 -10.33 10.16 -10.27
C THR A 150 -9.70 11.31 -9.52
N LEU A 151 -8.95 12.16 -10.23
CA LEU A 151 -8.56 13.46 -9.70
C LEU A 151 -9.81 14.33 -9.51
N ASP A 152 -9.72 15.29 -8.60
CA ASP A 152 -10.64 16.41 -8.57
C ASP A 152 -10.16 17.54 -9.52
N GLU A 153 -10.83 18.69 -9.49
CA GLU A 153 -10.55 19.80 -10.39
C GLU A 153 -9.13 20.38 -10.24
N SER A 154 -8.42 20.09 -9.14
CA SER A 154 -7.03 20.51 -8.98
C SER A 154 -6.06 19.71 -9.85
N ASN A 155 -6.49 18.59 -10.44
CA ASN A 155 -5.70 17.72 -11.32
C ASN A 155 -4.34 17.31 -10.72
N TYR A 156 -4.27 17.14 -9.40
CA TYR A 156 -3.03 16.83 -8.71
C TYR A 156 -3.26 16.04 -7.43
N ILE A 157 -2.60 14.88 -7.32
CA ILE A 157 -2.42 14.17 -6.05
C ILE A 157 -1.03 13.56 -5.97
N LYS A 158 -0.44 13.59 -4.77
CA LYS A 158 0.75 12.82 -4.41
C LYS A 158 0.36 11.85 -3.30
N ALA A 159 0.50 10.55 -3.56
CA ALA A 159 0.11 9.53 -2.62
C ALA A 159 1.26 8.55 -2.37
N MET A 160 1.44 8.18 -1.10
CA MET A 160 2.16 6.99 -0.72
C MET A 160 1.23 5.80 -0.87
N ARG A 161 1.71 4.75 -1.53
CA ARG A 161 0.97 3.51 -1.72
C ARG A 161 1.63 2.43 -0.86
N LEU A 162 0.85 1.69 -0.07
CA LEU A 162 1.34 0.66 0.84
C LEU A 162 0.82 -0.73 0.42
N PHE A 163 1.66 -1.76 0.54
CA PHE A 163 1.34 -3.16 0.21
C PHE A 163 1.82 -4.06 1.31
N ILE A 164 1.09 -5.15 1.52
CA ILE A 164 1.60 -6.30 2.26
C ILE A 164 2.44 -7.12 1.29
N GLY A 165 3.74 -7.28 1.57
CA GLY A 165 4.64 -8.03 0.70
C GLY A 165 4.91 -7.38 -0.66
N VAL A 166 4.96 -8.19 -1.72
CA VAL A 166 5.26 -7.74 -3.09
C VAL A 166 3.99 -7.18 -3.73
N PRO A 167 4.00 -5.94 -4.26
CA PRO A 167 2.80 -5.33 -4.81
C PRO A 167 2.29 -6.08 -6.04
N VAL A 168 1.01 -6.45 -6.02
CA VAL A 168 0.24 -6.90 -7.19
C VAL A 168 -0.73 -5.78 -7.55
N TRP A 169 -0.53 -5.20 -8.74
CA TRP A 169 -1.26 -4.00 -9.18
C TRP A 169 -2.43 -4.28 -10.10
N THR A 170 -2.66 -5.54 -10.44
CA THR A 170 -3.58 -5.94 -11.50
C THR A 170 -5.00 -5.51 -11.13
N PRO A 171 -5.62 -4.58 -11.87
CA PRO A 171 -7.04 -4.31 -11.72
C PRO A 171 -7.83 -5.41 -12.43
N TYR A 172 -8.92 -5.85 -11.81
CA TYR A 172 -9.90 -6.71 -12.45
C TYR A 172 -11.18 -5.90 -12.68
N ASN A 173 -11.37 -5.46 -13.92
CA ASN A 173 -12.50 -4.62 -14.31
C ASN A 173 -13.82 -5.40 -14.18
N ARG A 174 -14.85 -4.75 -13.63
CA ARG A 174 -16.19 -5.35 -13.48
C ARG A 174 -16.74 -5.77 -14.85
N PRO A 175 -17.42 -6.93 -14.99
CA PRO A 175 -17.86 -7.88 -13.96
C PRO A 175 -16.78 -8.86 -13.48
N GLN A 176 -16.79 -9.14 -12.18
CA GLN A 176 -15.85 -10.05 -11.47
C GLN A 176 -16.54 -10.75 -10.28
N ASP A 177 -17.84 -11.04 -10.39
CA ASP A 177 -18.63 -11.56 -9.28
C ASP A 177 -18.21 -12.98 -8.84
N GLU A 178 -17.52 -13.71 -9.71
CA GLU A 178 -16.97 -15.06 -9.44
C GLU A 178 -15.53 -15.02 -8.90
N ASN A 179 -14.91 -13.85 -8.78
CA ASN A 179 -13.53 -13.72 -8.30
C ASN A 179 -13.46 -14.08 -6.81
N PRO A 180 -12.56 -14.97 -6.35
CA PRO A 180 -12.47 -15.37 -4.94
C PRO A 180 -12.19 -14.23 -3.95
N ALA A 181 -11.72 -13.08 -4.43
CA ALA A 181 -11.53 -11.89 -3.61
C ALA A 181 -12.80 -11.06 -3.41
N ARG A 182 -13.82 -11.21 -4.27
CA ARG A 182 -15.10 -10.49 -4.24
C ARG A 182 -15.98 -10.94 -3.09
#